data_AF-A0A1X1UDR1-F1
#
_entry.id   AF-A0A1X1UDR1-F1
#
_cell.length_a   1.000
_cell.length_b   1.000
_cell.length_c   1.000
_cell.angle_alpha   90.00
_cell.angle_beta   90.00
_cell.angle_gamma   90.00
#
_symmetry.space_group_name_H-M   'P 1'
#
loop_
_entity.id
_entity.type
_entity.pdbx_description
1 polymer ?
#
loop_
_entity_poly.entity_id
_entity_poly.type
_entity_poly.pdbx_seq_one_letter_code
_entity_poly.pdbx_strand_id
1 'polypeptide(L)' 'MLSTKREDARKNADILEKYNPPDNVKAAIEHFVNTVGAAPGDPDREANDHLIANWLKQMCPNVNTY' A
#
# COMPACT_ATOMS: atom_id res chain seq x y z
N MET A 1 -8.33 -17.95 -6.02
CA MET A 1 -8.94 -17.11 -7.07
C MET A 1 -8.28 -15.74 -7.04
N LEU A 2 -8.08 -15.09 -8.20
CA LEU A 2 -7.47 -13.75 -8.30
C LEU A 2 -8.36 -12.67 -7.66
N SER A 3 -9.68 -12.81 -7.78
CA SER A 3 -10.67 -11.91 -7.19
C SER A 3 -10.55 -11.83 -5.67
N THR A 4 -10.41 -12.97 -4.99
CA THR A 4 -10.24 -13.01 -3.53
C THR A 4 -9.03 -12.22 -3.04
N LYS A 5 -7.90 -12.32 -3.75
CA LYS A 5 -6.69 -11.58 -3.39
C LYS A 5 -6.86 -10.06 -3.58
N ARG A 6 -7.62 -9.65 -4.60
CA ARG A 6 -7.96 -8.23 -4.84
C ARG A 6 -8.90 -7.71 -3.77
N GLU A 7 -9.89 -8.50 -3.36
CA GLU A 7 -10.81 -8.16 -2.27
C GLU A 7 -10.05 -7.99 -0.94
N ASP A 8 -9.10 -8.87 -0.65
CA ASP A 8 -8.27 -8.75 0.56
C ASP A 8 -7.31 -7.55 0.48
N ALA A 9 -6.73 -7.26 -0.70
CA ALA A 9 -5.95 -6.03 -0.91
C ALA A 9 -6.82 -4.77 -0.70
N ARG A 10 -8.07 -4.78 -1.18
CA ARG A 10 -9.00 -3.68 -0.98
C ARG A 10 -9.35 -3.47 0.50
N LYS A 11 -9.64 -4.53 1.25
CA LYS A 11 -9.88 -4.43 2.71
C LYS A 11 -8.69 -3.80 3.45
N ASN A 12 -7.46 -4.14 3.07
CA ASN A 12 -6.26 -3.55 3.64
C ASN A 12 -6.14 -2.06 3.27
N ALA A 13 -6.43 -1.69 2.01
CA ALA A 13 -6.50 -0.30 1.58
C ALA A 13 -7.53 0.50 2.39
N ASP A 14 -8.75 -0.02 2.57
CA ASP A 14 -9.79 0.65 3.36
C ASP A 14 -9.39 0.86 4.83
N ILE A 15 -8.51 0.01 5.40
CA ILE A 15 -7.94 0.24 6.73
C ILE A 15 -6.94 1.40 6.69
N LEU A 16 -6.03 1.44 5.71
CA LEU A 16 -5.04 2.50 5.57
C LEU A 16 -5.70 3.86 5.27
N GLU A 17 -6.76 3.89 4.47
CA GLU A 17 -7.48 5.12 4.10
C GLU A 17 -8.13 5.82 5.30
N LYS A 18 -8.50 5.08 6.36
CA LYS A 18 -9.03 5.68 7.62
C LYS A 18 -8.04 6.60 8.31
N TYR A 19 -6.76 6.48 8.00
CA TYR A 19 -5.70 7.29 8.56
C TYR A 19 -5.42 8.57 7.75
N ASN A 20 -6.27 8.89 6.77
CA ASN A 20 -6.11 10.04 5.87
C ASN A 20 -4.69 10.15 5.25
N PRO A 21 -4.21 9.10 4.54
CA PRO A 21 -2.97 9.19 3.80
C PRO A 21 -3.02 10.36 2.79
N PRO A 22 -1.89 11.03 2.54
CA PRO A 22 -1.80 12.03 1.48
C PRO A 22 -2.05 11.39 0.10
N ASP A 23 -2.44 12.21 -0.89
CA ASP A 23 -2.91 11.71 -2.20
C ASP A 23 -1.88 10.82 -2.93
N ASN A 24 -0.59 11.12 -2.80
CA ASN A 24 0.48 10.30 -3.37
C ASN A 24 0.56 8.90 -2.72
N VAL A 25 0.28 8.80 -1.43
CA VAL A 25 0.26 7.52 -0.70
C VAL A 25 -1.03 6.74 -1.00
N LYS A 26 -2.17 7.42 -1.14
CA LYS A 26 -3.41 6.81 -1.63
C LYS A 26 -3.23 6.19 -3.01
N ALA A 27 -2.59 6.90 -3.93
CA ALA A 27 -2.31 6.39 -5.27
C ALA A 27 -1.42 5.13 -5.23
N ALA A 28 -0.38 5.10 -4.39
CA ALA A 28 0.47 3.92 -4.20
C ALA A 28 -0.30 2.71 -3.60
N ILE A 29 -1.18 2.94 -2.63
CA ILE A 29 -2.04 1.90 -2.06
C ILE A 29 -2.99 1.34 -3.12
N GLU A 30 -3.64 2.21 -3.89
CA GLU A 30 -4.57 1.81 -4.94
C GLU A 30 -3.87 1.07 -6.08
N HIS A 31 -2.62 1.42 -6.40
CA HIS A 31 -1.79 0.64 -7.33
C HIS A 31 -1.68 -0.81 -6.85
N PHE A 32 -1.36 -1.03 -5.58
CA PHE A 32 -1.27 -2.39 -5.02
C PHE A 32 -2.61 -3.12 -4.93
N VAL A 33 -3.73 -2.42 -4.74
CA VAL A 33 -5.05 -3.05 -4.90
C VAL A 33 -5.24 -3.54 -6.34
N ASN A 34 -4.81 -2.75 -7.32
CA ASN A 34 -4.96 -3.07 -8.74
C ASN A 34 -4.05 -4.21 -9.20
N THR A 35 -2.82 -4.25 -8.72
CA THR A 35 -1.83 -5.30 -9.02
C THR A 35 -1.98 -6.54 -8.13
N VAL A 36 -2.97 -6.55 -7.23
CA VAL A 36 -3.25 -7.68 -6.33
C VAL A 36 -2.08 -7.93 -5.35
N GLY A 37 -1.51 -6.84 -4.84
CA GLY A 37 -0.31 -6.77 -4.00
C GLY A 37 0.94 -6.35 -4.77
N ALA A 38 2.09 -6.40 -4.10
CA ALA A 38 3.40 -6.11 -4.67
C ALA A 38 3.87 -7.24 -5.61
N ALA A 39 3.26 -7.34 -6.79
CA ALA A 39 3.46 -8.41 -7.74
C ALA A 39 4.94 -8.50 -8.20
N PRO A 40 5.50 -9.71 -8.38
CA PRO A 40 6.85 -9.86 -8.90
C PRO A 40 6.89 -9.37 -10.36
N GLY A 41 7.61 -8.27 -10.59
CA GLY A 41 7.74 -7.62 -11.91
C GLY A 41 6.96 -6.31 -12.06
N ASP A 42 6.28 -5.85 -11.02
CA ASP A 42 5.72 -4.50 -10.99
C ASP A 42 6.85 -3.45 -10.97
N PRO A 43 6.99 -2.62 -12.02
CA PRO A 43 8.08 -1.65 -12.11
C PRO A 43 7.96 -0.54 -11.05
N ASP A 44 6.75 -0.29 -10.55
CA ASP A 44 6.47 0.78 -9.60
C ASP A 44 6.50 0.29 -8.14
N ARG A 45 6.75 -1.02 -7.92
CA ARG A 45 6.72 -1.63 -6.59
C ARG A 45 7.62 -0.93 -5.59
N GLU A 46 8.91 -0.77 -5.91
CA GLU A 46 9.88 -0.21 -4.96
C GLU A 46 9.53 1.24 -4.59
N ALA A 47 9.12 2.04 -5.57
CA ALA A 47 8.72 3.42 -5.35
C ALA A 47 7.46 3.51 -4.47
N ASN A 48 6.45 2.70 -4.77
CA ASN A 48 5.19 2.65 -4.01
C ASN A 48 5.40 2.11 -2.59
N ASP A 49 6.23 1.08 -2.41
CA ASP A 49 6.60 0.53 -1.09
C ASP A 49 7.30 1.61 -0.25
N HIS A 50 8.27 2.34 -0.82
CA HIS A 50 8.96 3.42 -0.13
C HIS A 50 8.03 4.58 0.27
N LEU A 51 7.09 4.96 -0.59
CA LEU A 51 6.11 6.00 -0.29
C LEU A 51 5.25 5.62 0.92
N ILE A 52 4.72 4.40 0.93
CA ILE A 52 3.89 3.90 2.03
C ILE A 52 4.72 3.74 3.31
N ALA A 53 5.92 3.18 3.23
CA ALA A 53 6.79 2.99 4.40
C ALA A 53 7.20 4.32 5.05
N ASN A 54 7.56 5.33 4.25
CA ASN A 54 7.92 6.65 4.77
C ASN A 54 6.73 7.36 5.42
N TRP A 55 5.52 7.20 4.89
CA TRP A 55 4.32 7.70 5.52
C TRP A 55 4.02 6.96 6.83
N LEU A 56 4.11 5.63 6.85
CA LEU A 56 3.91 4.84 8.07
C LEU A 56 4.93 5.18 9.16
N LYS A 57 6.20 5.47 8.82
CA LYS A 57 7.20 5.93 9.79
C LYS A 57 6.82 7.27 10.45
N GLN A 58 6.19 8.19 9.73
CA GLN A 58 5.72 9.46 10.29
C GLN A 58 4.57 9.25 11.29
N MET A 59 3.68 8.30 10.98
CA MET A 59 2.52 7.95 11.80
C MET A 59 2.89 7.09 13.01
N CYS A 60 3.85 6.19 12.83
CA CYS A 60 4.29 5.19 13.78
C CYS A 60 5.83 5.18 13.84
N PRO A 61 6.47 6.10 14.59
CA PRO A 61 7.93 6.25 14.59
C PRO A 61 8.72 5.03 15.06
N ASN A 62 8.06 4.07 15.72
CA ASN A 62 8.64 2.80 16.16
C ASN A 62 8.34 1.62 15.20
N VAL A 63 7.75 1.88 14.02
CA VAL A 63 7.50 0.82 13.04
C VAL A 63 8.81 0.43 12.37
N ASN A 64 9.30 -0.78 12.66
CA ASN A 64 10.45 -1.33 11.95
C ASN A 64 9.96 -1.82 10.58
N THR A 65 10.03 -0.94 9.58
CA THR A 65 9.75 -1.26 8.19
C THR A 65 11.07 -1.72 7.55
N TYR A 66 11.10 -3.00 7.13
CA TYR A 66 12.25 -3.70 6.57
C TYR A 66 12.38 -3.45 5.07
#